data_AF-A0A8J6T4E8-F1
#
_entry.id   AF-A0A8J6T4E8-F1
#
_cell.length_a   1.000
_cell.length_b   1.000
_cell.length_c   1.000
_cell.angle_alpha   90.00
_cell.angle_beta   90.00
_cell.angle_gamma   90.00
#
_symmetry.space_group_name_H-M   'P 1'
#
loop_
_entity.id
_entity.type
_entity.pdbx_description
1 polymer ?
#
loop_
_entity_poly.entity_id
_entity_poly.type
_entity_poly.pdbx_seq_one_letter_code
_entity_poly.pdbx_strand_id
1 'polypeptide(L)'
;MDSKIRTFREVFKGRQDVVPRYWKSKEGERTGYSPMCRNEWKRDLCLKGKIPNACMDCKNTDYIPLSDQLIVKHFEGRDILGTYPLLENNTCHFVVSDLDNHDGNRNPLTDVRAFREVCEVQNIATYSLRSKSGKGYHSYIFFHEAVPAWKARSVAFALLAEAGVIGDDVELSSFDRLFPNQDQLSGKGLGNLIGLPFQGRAAKDGHTLFLDPTSGFKDPYSDRWAALANIEKVIEATLDTLIEAWDLKKTEPVRNSRERVDPAKWFKAGIPNGWKHTDLFRYCCQKINQGLAYDEVLVLTTELARRCDPLPQDGPEQAALDRVNQAFQKYGDPKDGHQNDRASVSFI
;
A
#
# COMPACT_ATOMS: atom_id res chain seq x y z
N MET A 1 -6.64 9.29 30.90
CA MET A 1 -5.87 9.02 29.66
C MET A 1 -6.25 7.65 29.11
N ASP A 2 -6.31 6.64 29.97
CA ASP A 2 -6.55 5.23 29.61
C ASP A 2 -7.85 4.99 28.83
N SER A 3 -8.97 5.62 29.22
CA SER A 3 -10.23 5.53 28.47
C SER A 3 -10.10 6.04 27.02
N LYS A 4 -9.32 7.10 26.79
CA LYS A 4 -9.13 7.69 25.45
C LYS A 4 -8.29 6.77 24.55
N ILE A 5 -7.25 6.17 25.12
CA ILE A 5 -6.42 5.18 24.42
C ILE A 5 -7.26 3.95 24.05
N ARG A 6 -8.07 3.45 24.99
CA ARG A 6 -8.97 2.31 24.74
C ARG A 6 -9.92 2.61 23.58
N THR A 7 -10.66 3.73 23.64
CA THR A 7 -11.57 4.13 22.56
C THR A 7 -10.85 4.26 21.22
N PHE A 8 -9.66 4.88 21.20
CA PHE A 8 -8.86 5.00 19.98
C PHE A 8 -8.48 3.65 19.37
N ARG A 9 -8.03 2.71 20.21
CA ARG A 9 -7.71 1.34 19.77
C ARG A 9 -8.93 0.59 19.29
N GLU A 10 -10.08 0.80 19.92
CA GLU A 10 -11.33 0.14 19.58
C GLU A 10 -11.94 0.62 18.26
N VAL A 11 -11.65 1.85 17.86
CA VAL A 11 -12.07 2.42 16.58
C VAL A 11 -11.07 2.05 15.47
N PHE A 12 -9.77 2.30 15.68
CA PHE A 12 -8.74 2.10 14.66
C PHE A 12 -8.10 0.71 14.74
N LYS A 13 -8.92 -0.34 14.66
CA LYS A 13 -8.51 -1.75 14.77
C LYS A 13 -7.91 -2.30 13.46
N GLY A 14 -6.61 -2.07 13.25
CA GLY A 14 -5.82 -2.84 12.27
C GLY A 14 -5.02 -3.96 12.95
N ARG A 15 -3.95 -4.44 12.29
CA ARG A 15 -2.98 -5.39 12.85
C ARG A 15 -2.44 -4.91 14.20
N GLN A 16 -2.40 -5.81 15.19
CA GLN A 16 -1.96 -5.49 16.55
C GLN A 16 -0.54 -6.01 16.86
N ASP A 17 -0.09 -6.98 16.09
CA ASP A 17 1.22 -7.66 16.18
C ASP A 17 2.36 -6.86 15.52
N VAL A 18 2.02 -5.86 14.71
CA VAL A 18 2.98 -4.99 14.04
C VAL A 18 2.45 -3.56 13.94
N VAL A 19 3.34 -2.58 14.12
CA VAL A 19 3.01 -1.16 13.96
C VAL A 19 4.01 -0.47 13.03
N PRO A 20 3.56 0.19 11.96
CA PRO A 20 4.44 1.01 11.14
C PRO A 20 4.66 2.39 11.74
N ARG A 21 5.89 2.89 11.61
CA ARG A 21 6.29 4.23 12.03
C ARG A 21 6.78 5.04 10.84
N TYR A 22 6.35 6.29 10.78
CA TYR A 22 6.81 7.28 9.82
C TYR A 22 8.27 7.64 10.09
N TRP A 23 9.05 7.79 9.04
CA TRP A 23 10.43 8.23 9.08
C TRP A 23 10.68 9.28 8.00
N LYS A 24 11.69 10.11 8.23
CA LYS A 24 12.29 11.01 7.25
C LYS A 24 13.77 10.66 7.14
N SER A 25 14.34 10.72 5.94
CA SER A 25 15.79 10.59 5.75
C SER A 25 16.50 11.73 6.48
N LYS A 26 17.80 11.56 6.77
CA LYS A 26 18.60 12.56 7.48
C LYS A 26 18.60 13.92 6.78
N GLU A 27 18.63 13.91 5.45
CA GLU A 27 18.59 15.11 4.60
C GLU A 27 17.15 15.57 4.29
N GLY A 28 16.13 14.85 4.77
CA GLY A 28 14.72 15.22 4.63
C GLY A 28 14.10 14.95 3.25
N GLU A 29 14.90 14.57 2.26
CA GLU A 29 14.46 14.34 0.87
C GLU A 29 13.47 13.17 0.71
N ARG A 30 13.58 12.15 1.56
CA ARG A 30 12.75 10.96 1.49
C ARG A 30 11.97 10.80 2.76
N THR A 31 10.71 10.43 2.62
CA THR A 31 9.86 10.12 3.76
C THR A 31 9.05 8.86 3.47
N GLY A 32 8.62 8.17 4.51
CA GLY A 32 7.83 6.97 4.34
C GLY A 32 7.46 6.34 5.67
N TYR A 33 6.83 5.18 5.61
CA TYR A 33 6.54 4.35 6.76
C TYR A 33 7.32 3.04 6.67
N SER A 34 7.66 2.47 7.82
CA SER A 34 8.23 1.12 7.90
C SER A 34 7.78 0.44 9.18
N PRO A 35 7.57 -0.89 9.19
CA PRO A 35 7.22 -1.61 10.40
C PRO A 35 8.32 -1.45 11.45
N MET A 36 7.91 -1.19 12.70
CA MET A 36 8.82 -1.18 13.85
C MET A 36 9.23 -2.62 14.15
N CYS A 37 10.54 -2.84 14.33
CA CYS A 37 11.13 -4.16 14.49
C CYS A 37 12.25 -4.10 15.53
N ARG A 38 12.34 -5.07 16.44
CA ARG A 38 13.42 -5.16 17.43
C ARG A 38 14.78 -5.46 16.79
N ASN A 39 14.76 -6.03 15.58
CA ASN A 39 15.96 -6.27 14.78
C ASN A 39 16.34 -5.07 13.91
N GLU A 40 15.61 -3.95 13.96
CA GLU A 40 15.92 -2.77 13.17
C GLU A 40 17.38 -2.31 13.40
N TRP A 41 18.12 -2.14 12.31
CA TRP A 41 19.55 -1.73 12.29
C TRP A 41 20.58 -2.73 12.85
N LYS A 42 20.18 -3.93 13.28
CA LYS A 42 21.11 -5.03 13.55
C LYS A 42 21.72 -5.51 12.22
N ARG A 43 23.02 -5.27 11.99
CA ARG A 43 23.66 -5.36 10.66
C ARG A 43 23.64 -6.77 10.05
N ASP A 44 23.63 -7.79 10.89
CA ASP A 44 23.58 -9.22 10.59
C ASP A 44 22.16 -9.71 10.23
N LEU A 45 21.12 -9.07 10.77
CA LEU A 45 19.72 -9.51 10.59
C LEU A 45 18.91 -8.60 9.67
N CYS A 46 19.15 -7.29 9.71
CA CYS A 46 18.33 -6.28 9.05
C CYS A 46 18.95 -5.81 7.73
N LEU A 47 18.16 -5.91 6.65
CA LEU A 47 18.55 -5.47 5.31
C LEU A 47 18.03 -4.06 4.97
N LYS A 48 17.46 -3.34 5.93
CA LYS A 48 16.99 -1.96 5.73
C LYS A 48 18.15 -1.06 5.31
N GLY A 49 17.96 -0.28 4.26
CA GLY A 49 19.01 0.55 3.66
C GLY A 49 20.00 -0.21 2.76
N LYS A 50 19.99 -1.55 2.76
CA LYS A 50 20.79 -2.38 1.84
C LYS A 50 19.99 -2.77 0.58
N ILE A 51 18.70 -3.04 0.74
CA ILE A 51 17.79 -3.39 -0.36
C ILE A 51 16.48 -2.61 -0.30
N PRO A 52 15.83 -2.34 -1.46
CA PRO A 52 14.48 -1.80 -1.49
C PRO A 52 13.48 -2.75 -0.82
N ASN A 53 12.47 -2.20 -0.14
CA ASN A 53 11.37 -2.98 0.47
C ASN A 53 11.83 -4.10 1.41
N ALA A 54 12.97 -3.92 2.08
CA ALA A 54 13.62 -4.92 2.94
C ALA A 54 12.70 -5.57 3.99
N CYS A 55 11.62 -4.89 4.42
CA CYS A 55 10.73 -5.38 5.47
C CYS A 55 9.47 -6.11 4.97
N MET A 56 9.17 -6.15 3.66
CA MET A 56 7.93 -6.77 3.16
C MET A 56 7.92 -8.30 3.33
N ASP A 57 9.02 -8.96 3.01
CA ASP A 57 9.18 -10.43 3.09
C ASP A 57 10.38 -10.84 3.95
N CYS A 58 10.69 -10.02 4.97
CA CYS A 58 11.85 -10.25 5.82
C CYS A 58 11.67 -11.54 6.64
N LYS A 59 12.66 -12.44 6.57
CA LYS A 59 12.67 -13.69 7.36
C LYS A 59 13.16 -13.51 8.80
N ASN A 60 13.77 -12.37 9.11
CA ASN A 60 14.32 -12.03 10.42
C ASN A 60 13.42 -11.01 11.17
N THR A 61 12.12 -11.05 10.91
CA THR A 61 11.18 -10.10 11.54
C THR A 61 11.01 -10.43 13.01
N ASP A 62 11.05 -9.37 13.81
CA ASP A 62 10.70 -9.38 15.22
C ASP A 62 9.91 -8.10 15.47
N TYR A 63 8.68 -8.09 14.94
CA TYR A 63 7.84 -6.90 14.90
C TYR A 63 7.43 -6.47 16.30
N ILE A 64 7.37 -5.16 16.50
CA ILE A 64 6.92 -4.59 17.76
C ILE A 64 5.38 -4.49 17.71
N PRO A 65 4.66 -5.11 18.67
CA PRO A 65 3.21 -5.00 18.73
C PRO A 65 2.77 -3.61 19.18
N LEU A 66 1.56 -3.21 18.78
CA LEU A 66 0.97 -1.93 19.17
C LEU A 66 0.66 -1.91 20.68
N SER A 67 1.32 -1.02 21.40
CA SER A 67 1.13 -0.82 22.85
C SER A 67 0.55 0.57 23.15
N ASP A 68 -0.06 0.70 24.32
CA ASP A 68 -0.64 1.97 24.78
C ASP A 68 0.43 3.05 24.91
N GLN A 69 1.66 2.69 25.29
CA GLN A 69 2.78 3.60 25.35
C GLN A 69 3.15 4.16 23.96
N LEU A 70 3.05 3.36 22.90
CA LEU A 70 3.26 3.84 21.53
C LEU A 70 2.15 4.81 21.11
N ILE A 71 0.90 4.56 21.51
CA ILE A 71 -0.22 5.47 21.24
C ILE A 71 -0.05 6.81 21.97
N VAL A 72 0.44 6.80 23.22
CA VAL A 72 0.77 8.04 23.93
C VAL A 72 1.84 8.84 23.17
N LYS A 73 2.93 8.17 22.74
CA LYS A 73 3.97 8.80 21.91
C LYS A 73 3.40 9.34 20.60
N HIS A 74 2.39 8.67 20.05
CA HIS A 74 1.69 9.10 18.85
C HIS A 74 0.95 10.43 19.03
N PHE A 75 0.11 10.50 20.07
CA PHE A 75 -0.65 11.71 20.38
C PHE A 75 0.24 12.90 20.73
N GLU A 76 1.38 12.64 21.37
CA GLU A 76 2.38 13.67 21.68
C GLU A 76 3.20 14.09 20.45
N GLY A 77 3.15 13.34 19.35
CA GLY A 77 3.93 13.56 18.14
C GLY A 77 5.40 13.12 18.26
N ARG A 78 5.76 12.35 19.28
CA ARG A 78 7.10 11.75 19.42
C ARG A 78 7.33 10.63 18.40
N ASP A 79 6.29 9.87 18.11
CA ASP A 79 6.24 8.92 17.00
C ASP A 79 5.03 9.27 16.10
N ILE A 80 5.13 9.11 14.79
CA ILE A 80 3.95 9.17 13.91
C ILE A 80 3.71 7.74 13.43
N LEU A 81 2.62 7.14 13.89
CA LEU A 81 2.30 5.74 13.67
C LEU A 81 1.29 5.60 12.53
N GLY A 82 1.30 4.44 11.91
CA GLY A 82 0.24 3.98 11.03
C GLY A 82 -0.36 2.67 11.53
N THR A 83 -1.17 2.05 10.68
CA THR A 83 -1.74 0.73 10.92
C THR A 83 -1.91 -0.01 9.59
N TYR A 84 -1.87 -1.33 9.64
CA TYR A 84 -2.21 -2.20 8.52
C TYR A 84 -3.67 -2.64 8.70
N PRO A 85 -4.62 -2.13 7.89
CA PRO A 85 -6.05 -2.39 8.10
C PRO A 85 -6.49 -3.79 7.65
N LEU A 86 -5.74 -4.43 6.75
CA LEU A 86 -6.03 -5.82 6.33
C LEU A 86 -5.46 -6.81 7.35
N LEU A 87 -6.34 -7.63 7.91
CA LEU A 87 -5.99 -8.69 8.86
C LEU A 87 -5.57 -9.98 8.13
N GLU A 88 -4.94 -10.91 8.86
CA GLU A 88 -4.39 -12.16 8.29
C GLU A 88 -5.45 -13.09 7.70
N ASN A 89 -6.66 -13.03 8.23
CA ASN A 89 -7.83 -13.75 7.74
C ASN A 89 -8.57 -13.00 6.60
N ASN A 90 -7.94 -12.00 5.99
CA ASN A 90 -8.47 -11.20 4.88
C ASN A 90 -9.76 -10.41 5.23
N THR A 91 -9.92 -10.04 6.50
CA THR A 91 -10.99 -9.14 6.97
C THR A 91 -10.42 -7.77 7.37
N CYS A 92 -11.28 -6.76 7.52
CA CYS A 92 -10.92 -5.46 8.10
C CYS A 92 -12.03 -4.90 8.99
N HIS A 93 -11.68 -4.03 9.94
CA HIS A 93 -12.65 -3.33 10.80
C HIS A 93 -13.08 -1.96 10.26
N PHE A 94 -12.43 -1.50 9.18
CA PHE A 94 -12.79 -0.27 8.49
C PHE A 94 -12.26 -0.32 7.07
N VAL A 95 -12.85 0.51 6.21
CA VAL A 95 -12.31 0.86 4.89
C VAL A 95 -12.17 2.37 4.79
N VAL A 96 -11.12 2.83 4.10
CA VAL A 96 -10.81 4.26 3.98
C VAL A 96 -10.60 4.63 2.52
N SER A 97 -11.28 5.66 2.06
CA SER A 97 -11.03 6.31 0.77
C SER A 97 -10.02 7.44 0.92
N ASP A 98 -8.92 7.37 0.18
CA ASP A 98 -7.89 8.41 0.08
C ASP A 98 -8.25 9.35 -1.07
N LEU A 99 -8.56 10.61 -0.72
CA LEU A 99 -8.99 11.66 -1.64
C LEU A 99 -7.93 12.77 -1.63
N ASP A 100 -7.03 12.80 -2.62
CA ASP A 100 -5.95 13.78 -2.75
C ASP A 100 -5.98 14.46 -4.13
N ASN A 101 -5.55 15.72 -4.18
CA ASN A 101 -5.50 16.51 -5.40
C ASN A 101 -4.09 16.53 -5.97
N HIS A 102 -3.58 15.38 -6.41
CA HIS A 102 -2.22 15.29 -6.95
C HIS A 102 -2.02 16.14 -8.20
N ASP A 103 -3.06 16.27 -9.04
CA ASP A 103 -2.97 16.95 -10.34
C ASP A 103 -3.49 18.40 -10.31
N GLY A 104 -3.96 18.89 -9.15
CA GLY A 104 -4.39 20.28 -8.94
C GLY A 104 -5.80 20.63 -9.43
N ASN A 105 -6.44 19.76 -10.21
CA ASN A 105 -7.62 20.12 -11.00
C ASN A 105 -8.98 19.79 -10.35
N ARG A 106 -9.02 19.09 -9.20
CA ARG A 106 -10.26 18.80 -8.47
C ARG A 106 -10.11 19.07 -6.98
N ASN A 107 -11.11 19.73 -6.39
CA ASN A 107 -11.11 19.96 -4.95
C ASN A 107 -11.57 18.69 -4.20
N PRO A 108 -10.71 18.02 -3.40
CA PRO A 108 -11.09 16.78 -2.72
C PRO A 108 -12.22 16.97 -1.71
N LEU A 109 -12.42 18.20 -1.19
CA LEU A 109 -13.54 18.51 -0.30
C LEU A 109 -14.90 18.35 -1.00
N THR A 110 -14.96 18.61 -2.31
CA THR A 110 -16.19 18.38 -3.10
C THR A 110 -16.52 16.88 -3.11
N ASP A 111 -15.51 16.03 -3.32
CA ASP A 111 -15.67 14.58 -3.35
C ASP A 111 -16.01 13.99 -1.99
N VAL A 112 -15.43 14.54 -0.91
CA VAL A 112 -15.82 14.17 0.47
C VAL A 112 -17.31 14.40 0.70
N ARG A 113 -17.85 15.55 0.24
CA ARG A 113 -19.26 15.91 0.43
C ARG A 113 -20.19 15.03 -0.41
N ALA A 114 -19.88 14.84 -1.69
CA ALA A 114 -20.65 13.97 -2.58
C ALA A 114 -20.66 12.52 -2.08
N PHE A 115 -19.49 12.01 -1.67
CA PHE A 115 -19.37 10.66 -1.10
C PHE A 115 -20.18 10.52 0.19
N ARG A 116 -20.14 11.51 1.09
CA ARG A 116 -20.96 11.52 2.31
C ARG A 116 -22.45 11.44 1.98
N GLU A 117 -22.93 12.28 1.07
CA GLU A 117 -24.36 12.36 0.71
C GLU A 117 -24.88 11.01 0.22
N VAL A 118 -24.16 10.37 -0.71
CA VAL A 118 -24.52 9.03 -1.19
C VAL A 118 -24.48 8.01 -0.06
N CYS A 119 -23.47 8.05 0.81
CA CYS A 119 -23.40 7.14 1.96
C CYS A 119 -24.59 7.33 2.91
N GLU A 120 -25.02 8.57 3.18
CA GLU A 120 -26.20 8.85 4.02
C GLU A 120 -27.48 8.27 3.41
N VAL A 121 -27.69 8.43 2.10
CA VAL A 121 -28.84 7.82 1.39
C VAL A 121 -28.84 6.30 1.53
N GLN A 122 -27.66 5.67 1.54
CA GLN A 122 -27.50 4.22 1.70
C GLN A 122 -27.43 3.77 3.17
N ASN A 123 -27.68 4.64 4.15
CA ASN A 123 -27.56 4.37 5.58
C ASN A 123 -26.16 3.85 5.99
N ILE A 124 -25.11 4.38 5.37
CA ILE A 124 -23.71 4.09 5.65
C ILE A 124 -23.08 5.29 6.36
N ALA A 125 -22.75 5.14 7.64
CA ALA A 125 -22.04 6.15 8.38
C ALA A 125 -20.59 6.29 7.87
N THR A 126 -20.22 7.52 7.49
CA THR A 126 -18.86 7.90 7.08
C THR A 126 -18.26 9.00 7.95
N TYR A 127 -16.95 8.93 8.18
CA TYR A 127 -16.21 9.90 8.98
C TYR A 127 -14.96 10.37 8.25
N SER A 128 -14.89 11.65 7.93
CA SER A 128 -13.79 12.21 7.13
C SER A 128 -12.82 13.03 7.98
N LEU A 129 -11.55 12.96 7.64
CA LEU A 129 -10.49 13.78 8.24
C LEU A 129 -9.61 14.39 7.16
N ARG A 130 -8.99 15.53 7.48
CA ARG A 130 -7.95 16.12 6.62
C ARG A 130 -6.66 15.31 6.75
N SER A 131 -5.99 15.00 5.64
CA SER A 131 -4.75 14.24 5.64
C SER A 131 -3.63 14.98 6.39
N LYS A 132 -2.53 14.29 6.72
CA LYS A 132 -1.39 14.89 7.44
C LYS A 132 -0.85 16.16 6.76
N SER A 133 -0.85 16.20 5.43
CA SER A 133 -0.38 17.37 4.65
C SER A 133 -1.39 18.53 4.64
N GLY A 134 -2.66 18.26 4.96
CA GLY A 134 -3.76 19.20 4.83
C GLY A 134 -4.32 19.37 3.42
N LYS A 135 -3.76 18.67 2.43
CA LYS A 135 -4.14 18.81 1.01
C LYS A 135 -5.20 17.81 0.54
N GLY A 136 -5.21 16.63 1.16
CA GLY A 136 -6.17 15.57 0.88
C GLY A 136 -7.03 15.26 2.09
N TYR A 137 -7.89 14.26 1.93
CA TYR A 137 -8.84 13.79 2.94
C TYR A 137 -8.85 12.26 2.97
N HIS A 138 -9.12 11.70 4.14
CA HIS A 138 -9.41 10.29 4.29
C HIS A 138 -10.84 10.14 4.81
N SER A 139 -11.68 9.40 4.09
CA SER A 139 -13.07 9.12 4.47
C SER A 139 -13.21 7.68 4.93
N TYR A 140 -13.55 7.47 6.20
CA TYR A 140 -13.64 6.16 6.85
C TYR A 140 -15.08 5.65 6.88
N ILE A 141 -15.25 4.35 6.66
CA ILE A 141 -16.43 3.58 7.06
C ILE A 141 -15.96 2.55 8.08
N PHE A 142 -16.60 2.52 9.26
CA PHE A 142 -16.26 1.60 10.35
C PHE A 142 -17.25 0.46 10.44
N PHE A 143 -16.78 -0.72 10.83
CA PHE A 143 -17.60 -1.92 10.96
C PHE A 143 -17.69 -2.39 12.41
N HIS A 144 -18.85 -2.94 12.79
CA HIS A 144 -19.09 -3.44 14.14
C HIS A 144 -18.13 -4.60 14.47
N GLU A 145 -18.09 -5.59 13.57
CA GLU A 145 -17.15 -6.70 13.55
C GLU A 145 -16.21 -6.59 12.35
N ALA A 146 -15.15 -7.41 12.31
CA ALA A 146 -14.33 -7.48 11.11
C ALA A 146 -15.13 -8.12 9.96
N VAL A 147 -15.18 -7.46 8.80
CA VAL A 147 -15.88 -7.94 7.60
C VAL A 147 -14.87 -8.39 6.55
N PRO A 148 -15.22 -9.30 5.64
CA PRO A 148 -14.37 -9.64 4.50
C PRO A 148 -13.98 -8.38 3.72
N ALA A 149 -12.67 -8.20 3.47
CA ALA A 149 -12.17 -6.96 2.86
C ALA A 149 -12.77 -6.69 1.48
N TRP A 150 -13.10 -7.75 0.73
CA TRP A 150 -13.77 -7.62 -0.56
C TRP A 150 -15.15 -6.97 -0.46
N LYS A 151 -15.95 -7.29 0.57
CA LYS A 151 -17.27 -6.68 0.77
C LYS A 151 -17.12 -5.18 1.00
N ALA A 152 -16.25 -4.83 1.95
CA ALA A 152 -15.97 -3.45 2.30
C ALA A 152 -15.47 -2.63 1.09
N ARG A 153 -14.54 -3.19 0.30
CA ARG A 153 -13.99 -2.54 -0.89
C ARG A 153 -15.02 -2.40 -2.01
N SER A 154 -15.76 -3.47 -2.33
CA SER A 154 -16.77 -3.44 -3.40
C SER A 154 -17.85 -2.40 -3.11
N VAL A 155 -18.37 -2.37 -1.88
CA VAL A 155 -19.36 -1.35 -1.48
C VAL A 155 -18.77 0.05 -1.51
N ALA A 156 -17.55 0.26 -0.98
CA ALA A 156 -16.91 1.58 -1.02
C ALA A 156 -16.67 2.09 -2.44
N PHE A 157 -16.22 1.23 -3.37
CA PHE A 157 -16.07 1.61 -4.77
C PHE A 157 -17.41 1.94 -5.42
N ALA A 158 -18.45 1.15 -5.18
CA ALA A 158 -19.76 1.42 -5.75
C ALA A 158 -20.35 2.74 -5.22
N LEU A 159 -20.18 3.05 -3.92
CA LEU A 159 -20.56 4.33 -3.33
C LEU A 159 -19.77 5.51 -3.93
N LEU A 160 -18.47 5.34 -4.19
CA LEU A 160 -17.65 6.36 -4.87
C LEU A 160 -18.10 6.58 -6.32
N ALA A 161 -18.51 5.53 -7.02
CA ALA A 161 -19.00 5.61 -8.38
C ALA A 161 -20.35 6.32 -8.44
N GLU A 162 -21.29 5.93 -7.58
CA GLU A 162 -22.60 6.58 -7.43
C GLU A 162 -22.46 8.07 -7.05
N ALA A 163 -21.45 8.42 -6.26
CA ALA A 163 -21.14 9.80 -5.90
C ALA A 163 -20.48 10.62 -7.03
N GLY A 164 -20.23 10.04 -8.21
CA GLY A 164 -19.51 10.69 -9.30
C GLY A 164 -18.07 11.08 -8.93
N VAL A 165 -17.48 10.36 -7.98
CA VAL A 165 -16.07 10.54 -7.57
C VAL A 165 -15.16 9.70 -8.46
N ILE A 166 -15.61 8.54 -8.91
CA ILE A 166 -14.90 7.67 -9.86
C ILE A 166 -15.87 7.22 -10.97
N GLY A 167 -15.35 6.79 -12.12
CA GLY A 167 -16.17 6.30 -13.24
C GLY A 167 -15.65 6.78 -14.58
N ASP A 168 -16.18 6.21 -15.67
CA ASP A 168 -15.70 6.48 -17.03
C ASP A 168 -15.97 7.92 -17.49
N ASP A 169 -17.05 8.53 -16.99
CA ASP A 169 -17.46 9.91 -17.29
C ASP A 169 -16.85 10.96 -16.33
N VAL A 170 -15.98 10.53 -15.41
CA VAL A 170 -15.34 11.44 -14.46
C VAL A 170 -14.10 12.04 -15.10
N GLU A 171 -14.23 13.27 -15.64
CA GLU A 171 -13.12 13.98 -16.29
C GLU A 171 -11.90 14.16 -15.35
N LEU A 172 -12.15 14.35 -14.05
CA LEU A 172 -11.14 14.56 -13.02
C LEU A 172 -11.62 13.92 -11.72
N SER A 173 -10.81 13.10 -11.05
CA SER A 173 -11.12 12.48 -9.74
C SER A 173 -10.06 12.88 -8.71
N SER A 174 -10.45 13.12 -7.46
CA SER A 174 -9.47 13.23 -6.36
C SER A 174 -9.18 11.87 -5.70
N PHE A 175 -9.82 10.79 -6.12
CA PHE A 175 -9.60 9.48 -5.51
C PHE A 175 -8.26 8.85 -5.93
N ASP A 176 -7.41 8.52 -4.94
CA ASP A 176 -6.16 7.78 -5.15
C ASP A 176 -6.40 6.28 -4.96
N ARG A 177 -6.85 5.87 -3.77
CA ARG A 177 -6.99 4.44 -3.42
C ARG A 177 -7.85 4.19 -2.18
N LEU A 178 -8.21 2.91 -1.99
CA LEU A 178 -8.77 2.41 -0.73
C LEU A 178 -7.70 1.86 0.22
N PHE A 179 -7.99 1.87 1.51
CA PHE A 179 -7.27 1.13 2.56
C PHE A 179 -8.26 0.25 3.32
N PRO A 180 -8.15 -1.09 3.27
CA PRO A 180 -7.14 -1.86 2.51
C PRO A 180 -7.31 -1.72 0.98
N ASN A 181 -6.21 -1.77 0.22
CA ASN A 181 -6.25 -1.65 -1.24
C ASN A 181 -6.41 -3.01 -1.93
N GLN A 182 -6.30 -4.11 -1.18
CA GLN A 182 -6.46 -5.48 -1.66
C GLN A 182 -7.44 -6.27 -0.80
N ASP A 183 -8.08 -7.28 -1.40
CA ASP A 183 -9.03 -8.17 -0.72
C ASP A 183 -8.35 -9.23 0.14
N GLN A 184 -7.13 -9.60 -0.24
CA GLN A 184 -6.39 -10.70 0.37
C GLN A 184 -4.90 -10.37 0.45
N LEU A 185 -4.23 -10.92 1.47
CA LEU A 185 -2.77 -10.85 1.56
C LEU A 185 -2.12 -11.79 0.54
N SER A 186 -1.15 -11.28 -0.22
CA SER A 186 -0.32 -12.12 -1.12
C SER A 186 0.78 -12.80 -0.31
N GLY A 187 0.47 -13.94 0.33
CA GLY A 187 1.42 -14.71 1.12
C GLY A 187 1.66 -14.10 2.51
N LYS A 188 2.93 -13.94 2.93
CA LYS A 188 3.31 -13.44 4.26
C LYS A 188 3.40 -11.91 4.38
N GLY A 189 2.85 -11.17 3.41
CA GLY A 189 2.91 -9.71 3.40
C GLY A 189 2.06 -9.07 4.50
N LEU A 190 2.39 -7.83 4.87
CA LEU A 190 1.63 -7.04 5.85
C LEU A 190 0.41 -6.32 5.24
N GLY A 191 0.31 -6.28 3.91
CA GLY A 191 -0.61 -5.42 3.17
C GLY A 191 -0.17 -3.95 3.14
N ASN A 192 -1.01 -3.09 2.57
CA ASN A 192 -0.82 -1.65 2.59
C ASN A 192 -1.12 -1.05 3.97
N LEU A 193 -0.50 0.09 4.30
CA LEU A 193 -0.70 0.78 5.58
C LEU A 193 -1.30 2.15 5.37
N ILE A 194 -2.03 2.63 6.37
CA ILE A 194 -2.51 4.01 6.46
C ILE A 194 -1.97 4.67 7.74
N GLY A 195 -1.68 5.97 7.70
CA GLY A 195 -1.30 6.73 8.89
C GLY A 195 -2.45 6.83 9.89
N LEU A 196 -2.18 6.63 11.18
CA LEU A 196 -3.21 6.72 12.22
C LEU A 196 -3.66 8.17 12.44
N PRO A 197 -4.93 8.43 12.81
CA PRO A 197 -5.39 9.79 13.17
C PRO A 197 -4.81 10.28 14.51
N PHE A 198 -5.06 11.55 14.86
CA PHE A 198 -4.55 12.23 16.06
C PHE A 198 -3.01 12.39 16.08
N GLN A 199 -2.43 12.76 14.93
CA GLN A 199 -0.98 12.84 14.76
C GLN A 199 -0.38 14.14 15.32
N GLY A 200 0.05 14.15 16.59
CA GLY A 200 0.92 15.18 17.17
C GLY A 200 0.66 16.61 16.69
N ARG A 201 1.62 17.18 15.92
CA ARG A 201 1.50 18.54 15.38
C ARG A 201 0.37 18.70 14.36
N ALA A 202 0.16 17.73 13.47
CA ALA A 202 -0.92 17.80 12.48
C ALA A 202 -2.29 17.90 13.18
N ALA A 203 -2.50 17.15 14.27
CA ALA A 203 -3.70 17.28 15.10
C ALA A 203 -3.85 18.65 15.78
N LYS A 204 -2.74 19.31 16.16
CA LYS A 204 -2.79 20.68 16.68
C LYS A 204 -3.17 21.70 15.61
N ASP A 205 -2.78 21.44 14.36
CA ASP A 205 -3.12 22.26 13.20
C ASP A 205 -4.51 21.91 12.60
N GLY A 206 -5.29 21.07 13.27
CA GLY A 206 -6.64 20.68 12.85
C GLY A 206 -6.70 19.60 11.77
N HIS A 207 -5.57 18.99 11.42
CA HIS A 207 -5.49 17.86 10.50
C HIS A 207 -5.54 16.53 11.25
N THR A 208 -5.80 15.43 10.55
CA THR A 208 -5.81 14.06 11.13
C THR A 208 -6.84 13.89 12.25
N LEU A 209 -7.86 14.74 12.28
CA LEU A 209 -8.98 14.71 13.22
C LEU A 209 -10.27 14.65 12.41
N PHE A 210 -11.28 13.96 12.95
CA PHE A 210 -12.58 13.92 12.29
C PHE A 210 -13.19 15.32 12.22
N LEU A 211 -13.69 15.62 11.03
CA LEU A 211 -14.29 16.88 10.66
C LEU A 211 -15.80 16.83 10.90
N ASP A 212 -16.35 17.95 11.35
CA ASP A 212 -17.77 18.10 11.63
C ASP A 212 -18.53 18.35 10.31
N PRO A 213 -19.46 17.47 9.89
CA PRO A 213 -20.28 17.68 8.70
C PRO A 213 -21.10 18.98 8.76
N THR A 214 -21.51 19.46 9.95
CA THR A 214 -22.29 20.70 10.11
C THR A 214 -21.49 21.95 9.75
N SER A 215 -20.16 21.88 9.86
CA SER A 215 -19.23 22.92 9.36
C SER A 215 -19.00 22.85 7.84
N GLY A 216 -19.63 21.88 7.17
CA GLY A 216 -19.30 21.49 5.80
C GLY A 216 -17.89 20.91 5.68
N PHE A 217 -17.42 20.19 6.70
CA PHE A 217 -16.09 19.59 6.82
C PHE A 217 -14.92 20.60 6.85
N LYS A 218 -15.17 21.83 7.29
CA LYS A 218 -14.13 22.86 7.45
C LYS A 218 -13.42 22.76 8.78
N ASP A 219 -14.12 22.35 9.83
CA ASP A 219 -13.61 22.34 11.20
C ASP A 219 -13.68 20.94 11.81
N PRO A 220 -12.69 20.52 12.60
CA PRO A 220 -12.79 19.32 13.42
C PRO A 220 -13.95 19.42 14.42
N TYR A 221 -14.49 18.27 14.85
CA TYR A 221 -15.40 18.24 16.00
C TYR A 221 -14.78 18.93 17.22
N SER A 222 -15.59 19.74 17.91
CA SER A 222 -15.17 20.46 19.12
C SER A 222 -14.78 19.48 20.23
N ASP A 223 -15.64 18.49 20.51
CA ASP A 223 -15.32 17.33 21.35
C ASP A 223 -14.95 16.10 20.50
N ARG A 224 -13.65 16.03 20.20
CA ARG A 224 -13.05 14.96 19.37
C ARG A 224 -13.17 13.57 20.00
N TRP A 225 -13.20 13.50 21.33
CA TRP A 225 -13.26 12.22 22.03
C TRP A 225 -14.70 11.71 22.13
N ALA A 226 -15.66 12.62 22.36
CA ALA A 226 -17.07 12.27 22.25
C ALA A 226 -17.42 11.84 20.83
N ALA A 227 -16.95 12.55 19.80
CA ALA A 227 -17.15 12.15 18.40
C ALA A 227 -16.60 10.74 18.13
N LEU A 228 -15.38 10.44 18.62
CA LEU A 228 -14.74 9.13 18.45
C LEU A 228 -15.49 8.01 19.20
N ALA A 229 -15.98 8.28 20.42
CA ALA A 229 -16.71 7.31 21.23
C ALA A 229 -18.11 6.99 20.67
N ASN A 230 -18.69 7.91 19.91
CA ASN A 230 -20.03 7.78 19.32
C ASN A 230 -19.98 7.49 17.81
N ILE A 231 -18.88 6.92 17.32
CA ILE A 231 -18.82 6.46 15.93
C ILE A 231 -19.86 5.35 15.73
N GLU A 232 -20.74 5.58 14.77
CA GLU A 232 -21.66 4.59 14.26
C GLU A 232 -20.88 3.59 13.39
N LYS A 233 -21.13 2.31 13.65
CA LYS A 233 -20.45 1.20 12.99
C LYS A 233 -21.47 0.41 12.17
N VAL A 234 -21.15 0.21 10.91
CA VAL A 234 -21.96 -0.55 9.97
C VAL A 234 -21.83 -2.05 10.26
N ILE A 235 -22.94 -2.78 10.22
CA ILE A 235 -22.93 -4.25 10.34
C ILE A 235 -22.75 -4.91 8.96
N GLU A 236 -22.20 -6.12 8.92
CA GLU A 236 -21.93 -6.81 7.65
C GLU A 236 -23.20 -7.01 6.80
N ALA A 237 -24.35 -7.25 7.44
CA ALA A 237 -25.63 -7.42 6.75
C ALA A 237 -26.03 -6.19 5.91
N THR A 238 -25.67 -4.98 6.32
CA THR A 238 -25.91 -3.77 5.52
C THR A 238 -25.08 -3.79 4.24
N LEU A 239 -23.84 -4.27 4.30
CA LEU A 239 -23.01 -4.46 3.10
C LEU A 239 -23.61 -5.53 2.19
N ASP A 240 -24.11 -6.63 2.76
CA ASP A 240 -24.72 -7.71 1.99
C ASP A 240 -25.97 -7.25 1.24
N THR A 241 -26.81 -6.41 1.87
CA THR A 241 -27.96 -5.79 1.19
C THR A 241 -27.54 -4.93 0.01
N LEU A 242 -26.50 -4.10 0.14
CA LEU A 242 -26.00 -3.28 -0.97
C LEU A 242 -25.35 -4.13 -2.07
N ILE A 243 -24.63 -5.17 -1.69
CA ILE A 243 -24.00 -6.12 -2.63
C ILE A 243 -25.07 -6.81 -3.47
N GLU A 244 -26.16 -7.28 -2.84
CA GLU A 244 -27.27 -7.90 -3.55
C GLU A 244 -28.03 -6.89 -4.41
N ALA A 245 -28.39 -5.73 -3.86
CA ALA A 245 -29.16 -4.71 -4.54
C ALA A 245 -28.46 -4.16 -5.79
N TRP A 246 -27.13 -4.08 -5.78
CA TRP A 246 -26.32 -3.52 -6.88
C TRP A 246 -25.60 -4.59 -7.71
N ASP A 247 -25.92 -5.88 -7.52
CA ASP A 247 -25.26 -7.03 -8.18
C ASP A 247 -23.72 -6.95 -8.11
N LEU A 248 -23.19 -6.54 -6.96
CA LEU A 248 -21.74 -6.38 -6.77
C LEU A 248 -21.08 -7.75 -6.71
N LYS A 249 -20.08 -7.96 -7.57
CA LYS A 249 -19.36 -9.23 -7.62
C LYS A 249 -18.03 -9.09 -6.90
N LYS A 250 -17.70 -10.12 -6.12
CA LYS A 250 -16.31 -10.33 -5.73
C LYS A 250 -15.53 -10.57 -7.01
N THR A 251 -14.74 -9.59 -7.40
CA THR A 251 -13.77 -9.80 -8.47
C THR A 251 -12.72 -10.74 -7.90
N GLU A 252 -12.71 -11.99 -8.36
CA GLU A 252 -11.55 -12.84 -8.12
C GLU A 252 -10.33 -12.07 -8.60
N PRO A 253 -9.24 -12.02 -7.81
CA PRO A 253 -8.04 -11.32 -8.23
C PRO A 253 -7.67 -11.90 -9.58
N VAL A 254 -7.88 -11.12 -10.64
CA VAL A 254 -7.31 -11.42 -11.93
C VAL A 254 -5.83 -11.46 -11.61
N ARG A 255 -5.26 -12.67 -11.59
CA ARG A 255 -3.81 -12.80 -11.66
C ARG A 255 -3.52 -12.01 -12.92
N ASN A 256 -3.01 -10.81 -12.75
CA ASN A 256 -2.39 -10.08 -13.83
C ASN A 256 -1.20 -10.96 -14.23
N SER A 257 -1.45 -12.00 -15.01
CA SER A 257 -0.75 -12.13 -16.24
C SER A 257 -1.07 -10.84 -17.01
N ARG A 258 -0.41 -9.73 -16.63
CA ARG A 258 0.33 -9.05 -17.69
C ARG A 258 0.99 -10.20 -18.39
N GLU A 259 0.56 -10.51 -19.61
CA GLU A 259 1.26 -11.45 -20.46
C GLU A 259 2.73 -11.19 -20.15
N ARG A 260 3.39 -12.14 -19.47
CA ARG A 260 4.81 -11.98 -19.19
C ARG A 260 5.35 -11.92 -20.59
N VAL A 261 5.69 -10.71 -21.05
CA VAL A 261 6.31 -10.57 -22.37
C VAL A 261 7.51 -11.46 -22.23
N ASP A 262 7.45 -12.59 -22.92
CA ASP A 262 8.50 -13.59 -22.84
C ASP A 262 9.79 -12.83 -23.15
N PRO A 263 10.76 -12.77 -22.24
CA PRO A 263 11.97 -12.02 -22.51
C PRO A 263 12.72 -12.52 -23.77
N ALA A 264 12.38 -13.72 -24.28
CA ALA A 264 12.81 -14.17 -25.61
C ALA A 264 12.24 -13.32 -26.77
N LYS A 265 11.04 -12.71 -26.62
CA LYS A 265 10.45 -11.77 -27.57
C LYS A 265 11.19 -10.42 -27.61
N TRP A 266 11.85 -10.00 -26.53
CA TRP A 266 12.62 -8.74 -26.49
C TRP A 266 13.89 -8.79 -27.34
N PHE A 267 14.53 -9.96 -27.47
CA PHE A 267 15.74 -10.07 -28.27
C PHE A 267 15.50 -9.72 -29.75
N LYS A 268 14.29 -9.97 -30.29
CA LYS A 268 13.93 -9.64 -31.67
C LYS A 268 13.41 -8.22 -31.87
N ALA A 269 12.73 -7.64 -30.88
CA ALA A 269 11.99 -6.38 -31.04
C ALA A 269 12.63 -5.16 -30.36
N GLY A 270 13.63 -5.36 -29.48
CA GLY A 270 14.07 -4.32 -28.56
C GLY A 270 13.10 -4.15 -27.38
N ILE A 271 13.51 -3.40 -26.34
CA ILE A 271 12.64 -3.05 -25.21
C ILE A 271 12.00 -1.68 -25.52
N PRO A 272 10.68 -1.61 -25.83
CA PRO A 272 10.01 -0.33 -26.05
C PRO A 272 9.86 0.45 -24.74
N ASN A 273 10.16 1.75 -24.77
CA ASN A 273 10.33 2.61 -23.58
C ASN A 273 11.53 2.17 -22.71
N GLY A 274 12.68 1.96 -23.38
CA GLY A 274 13.92 1.25 -23.01
C GLY A 274 14.67 1.62 -21.72
N TRP A 275 13.97 2.13 -20.71
CA TRP A 275 14.52 2.70 -19.49
C TRP A 275 13.89 2.19 -18.21
N LYS A 276 12.85 1.35 -18.30
CA LYS A 276 12.37 0.70 -17.08
C LYS A 276 13.47 -0.26 -16.61
N HIS A 277 14.26 0.21 -15.64
CA HIS A 277 15.41 -0.44 -15.00
C HIS A 277 15.19 -1.91 -14.61
N THR A 278 13.94 -2.37 -14.59
CA THR A 278 13.52 -3.73 -14.27
C THR A 278 13.64 -4.73 -15.42
N ASP A 279 13.60 -4.31 -16.70
CA ASP A 279 13.40 -5.28 -17.80
C ASP A 279 14.71 -5.93 -18.28
N LEU A 280 15.81 -5.17 -18.42
CA LEU A 280 17.15 -5.75 -18.61
C LEU A 280 17.54 -6.68 -17.44
N PHE A 281 17.19 -6.27 -16.21
CA PHE A 281 17.41 -7.09 -15.02
C PHE A 281 16.60 -8.40 -15.06
N ARG A 282 15.32 -8.34 -15.45
CA ARG A 282 14.47 -9.53 -15.63
C ARG A 282 15.02 -10.47 -16.72
N TYR A 283 15.54 -9.91 -17.82
CA TYR A 283 16.20 -10.68 -18.86
C TYR A 283 17.43 -11.42 -18.31
N CYS A 284 18.30 -10.72 -17.57
CA CYS A 284 19.45 -11.34 -16.90
C CYS A 284 19.02 -12.50 -15.99
N CYS A 285 18.01 -12.28 -15.14
CA CYS A 285 17.50 -13.30 -14.22
C CYS A 285 16.96 -14.53 -14.98
N GLN A 286 16.29 -14.33 -16.13
CA GLN A 286 15.82 -15.43 -16.96
C GLN A 286 16.99 -16.25 -17.51
N LYS A 287 18.06 -15.61 -17.97
CA LYS A 287 19.24 -16.30 -18.52
C LYS A 287 20.01 -17.06 -17.45
N ILE A 288 20.14 -16.50 -16.25
CA ILE A 288 20.69 -17.20 -15.08
C ILE A 288 19.85 -18.45 -14.77
N ASN A 289 18.52 -18.33 -14.77
CA ASN A 289 17.63 -19.47 -14.55
C ASN A 289 17.68 -20.52 -15.68
N GLN A 290 18.13 -20.13 -16.88
CA GLN A 290 18.39 -21.05 -18.00
C GLN A 290 19.77 -21.72 -17.90
N GLY A 291 20.55 -21.42 -16.85
CA GLY A 291 21.87 -22.02 -16.60
C GLY A 291 23.03 -21.33 -17.32
N LEU A 292 22.82 -20.14 -17.91
CA LEU A 292 23.88 -19.42 -18.62
C LEU A 292 24.90 -18.84 -17.64
N ALA A 293 26.18 -18.93 -18.00
CA ALA A 293 27.30 -18.37 -17.26
C ALA A 293 27.36 -16.85 -17.38
N TYR A 294 28.07 -16.20 -16.45
CA TYR A 294 28.17 -14.74 -16.36
C TYR A 294 28.49 -14.06 -17.71
N ASP A 295 29.52 -14.54 -18.41
CA ASP A 295 29.96 -13.96 -19.68
C ASP A 295 28.90 -14.10 -20.78
N GLU A 296 28.17 -15.22 -20.81
CA GLU A 296 27.09 -15.46 -21.78
C GLU A 296 25.91 -14.52 -21.52
N VAL A 297 25.53 -14.34 -20.25
CA VAL A 297 24.47 -13.40 -19.86
C VAL A 297 24.89 -11.96 -20.17
N LEU A 298 26.16 -11.61 -19.97
CA LEU A 298 26.70 -10.27 -20.25
C LEU A 298 26.63 -9.94 -21.74
N VAL A 299 27.06 -10.86 -22.61
CA VAL A 299 27.00 -10.66 -24.07
C VAL A 299 25.56 -10.46 -24.53
N LEU A 300 24.65 -11.34 -24.10
CA LEU A 300 23.23 -11.26 -24.52
C LEU A 300 22.53 -10.00 -24.00
N THR A 301 22.81 -9.60 -22.76
CA THR A 301 22.22 -8.41 -22.16
C THR A 301 22.76 -7.14 -22.82
N THR A 302 24.05 -7.11 -23.18
CA THR A 302 24.65 -5.99 -23.92
C THR A 302 24.01 -5.84 -25.29
N GLU A 303 23.79 -6.94 -26.01
CA GLU A 303 23.10 -6.91 -27.30
C GLU A 303 21.66 -6.43 -27.18
N LEU A 304 20.95 -6.83 -26.13
CA LEU A 304 19.60 -6.33 -25.86
C LEU A 304 19.59 -4.83 -25.48
N ALA A 305 20.58 -4.38 -24.71
CA ALA A 305 20.72 -2.99 -24.30
C ALA A 305 20.95 -2.05 -25.50
N ARG A 306 21.67 -2.51 -26.53
CA ARG A 306 21.89 -1.77 -27.78
C ARG A 306 20.62 -1.62 -28.63
N ARG A 307 19.61 -2.46 -28.37
CA ARG A 307 18.31 -2.46 -29.06
C ARG A 307 17.22 -1.77 -28.24
N CYS A 308 17.55 -1.14 -27.13
CA CYS A 308 16.60 -0.38 -26.32
C CYS A 308 16.26 0.96 -27.01
N ASP A 309 14.98 1.34 -26.95
CA ASP A 309 14.51 2.63 -27.47
C ASP A 309 13.67 3.36 -26.40
N PRO A 310 14.16 4.47 -25.82
CA PRO A 310 15.49 5.07 -26.07
C PRO A 310 16.65 4.23 -25.53
N LEU A 311 17.87 4.46 -26.03
CA LEU A 311 19.12 3.84 -25.52
C LEU A 311 19.40 4.23 -24.05
N PRO A 312 20.05 3.40 -23.22
CA PRO A 312 20.37 3.74 -21.82
C PRO A 312 21.29 4.97 -21.66
N GLN A 313 21.12 5.76 -20.57
CA GLN A 313 21.85 7.03 -20.30
C GLN A 313 23.33 6.78 -20.19
N ASP A 314 23.68 5.74 -19.45
CA ASP A 314 25.06 5.38 -19.12
C ASP A 314 25.72 4.57 -20.25
N GLY A 315 25.02 4.38 -21.37
CA GLY A 315 25.43 3.54 -22.49
C GLY A 315 24.96 2.09 -22.34
N PRO A 316 24.72 1.37 -23.46
CA PRO A 316 24.29 -0.03 -23.45
C PRO A 316 25.21 -0.97 -22.66
N GLU A 317 26.52 -0.81 -22.81
CA GLU A 317 27.55 -1.65 -22.20
C GLU A 317 27.54 -1.51 -20.67
N GLN A 318 27.51 -0.27 -20.17
CA GLN A 318 27.49 -0.02 -18.72
C GLN A 318 26.16 -0.46 -18.11
N ALA A 319 25.04 -0.19 -18.78
CA ALA A 319 23.72 -0.60 -18.32
C ALA A 319 23.60 -2.14 -18.24
N ALA A 320 24.13 -2.87 -19.23
CA ALA A 320 24.16 -4.32 -19.21
C ALA A 320 25.06 -4.85 -18.09
N LEU A 321 26.28 -4.31 -17.95
CA LEU A 321 27.22 -4.70 -16.91
C LEU A 321 26.62 -4.54 -15.51
N ASP A 322 25.99 -3.40 -15.22
CA ASP A 322 25.36 -3.13 -13.94
C ASP A 322 24.23 -4.12 -13.63
N ARG A 323 23.40 -4.45 -14.62
CA ARG A 323 22.26 -5.36 -14.42
C ARG A 323 22.71 -6.82 -14.27
N VAL A 324 23.72 -7.24 -15.02
CA VAL A 324 24.27 -8.60 -14.94
C VAL A 324 24.93 -8.80 -13.58
N ASN A 325 25.74 -7.84 -13.12
CA ASN A 325 26.32 -7.83 -11.78
C ASN A 325 25.23 -7.92 -10.70
N GLN A 326 24.20 -7.07 -10.81
CA GLN A 326 23.08 -7.08 -9.87
C GLN A 326 22.35 -8.42 -9.85
N ALA A 327 22.17 -9.06 -11.02
CA ALA A 327 21.44 -10.31 -11.15
C ALA A 327 22.25 -11.50 -10.62
N PHE A 328 23.54 -11.60 -10.93
CA PHE A 328 24.42 -12.65 -10.40
C PHE A 328 24.65 -12.50 -8.90
N GLN A 329 24.80 -11.27 -8.39
CA GLN A 329 24.84 -11.04 -6.94
C GLN A 329 23.58 -11.56 -6.22
N LYS A 330 22.44 -11.55 -6.91
CA LYS A 330 21.14 -11.95 -6.34
C LYS A 330 20.76 -13.41 -6.59
N TYR A 331 21.18 -14.01 -7.71
CA TYR A 331 20.68 -15.30 -8.18
C TYR A 331 21.76 -16.23 -8.79
N GLY A 332 22.97 -15.75 -9.02
CA GLY A 332 24.08 -16.57 -9.52
C GLY A 332 24.87 -17.10 -8.34
N ASP A 333 24.53 -18.30 -7.86
CA ASP A 333 25.16 -18.87 -6.67
C ASP A 333 26.70 -18.96 -6.83
N PRO A 334 27.50 -18.68 -5.78
CA PRO A 334 28.94 -18.87 -5.80
C PRO A 334 29.25 -20.37 -5.76
N LYS A 335 30.33 -20.79 -6.43
CA LYS A 335 31.07 -22.02 -6.07
C LYS A 335 31.28 -21.97 -4.54
N ASP A 336 30.86 -22.91 -3.70
CA ASP A 336 31.15 -24.34 -3.75
C ASP A 336 30.02 -25.22 -3.17
N GLY A 337 29.71 -26.31 -3.88
CA GLY A 337 29.48 -27.62 -3.26
C GLY A 337 28.26 -27.83 -2.35
N HIS A 338 27.04 -27.56 -2.82
CA HIS A 338 25.87 -28.33 -2.35
C HIS A 338 24.94 -28.67 -3.52
N GLN A 339 24.83 -29.96 -3.82
CA GLN A 339 23.78 -30.52 -4.67
C GLN A 339 22.42 -30.08 -4.13
N ASN A 340 21.72 -29.23 -4.87
CA ASN A 340 20.30 -29.04 -4.66
C ASN A 340 19.56 -30.04 -5.56
N ASP A 341 19.29 -31.21 -4.99
CA ASP A 341 18.27 -32.12 -5.48
C ASP A 341 16.91 -31.40 -5.46
N ARG A 342 16.49 -30.90 -6.62
CA ARG A 342 15.07 -30.70 -6.92
C ARG A 342 14.74 -31.30 -8.27
N ALA A 343 14.41 -32.58 -8.15
CA ALA A 343 13.44 -33.33 -8.93
C ALA A 343 12.80 -32.58 -10.11
N SER A 344 13.15 -33.07 -11.29
CA SER A 344 12.30 -33.17 -12.46
C SER A 344 10.80 -33.19 -12.16
N VAL A 345 10.07 -32.21 -12.68
CA VAL A 345 8.67 -32.40 -13.05
C VAL A 345 8.53 -31.89 -14.49
N SER A 346 8.40 -32.86 -15.39
CA SER A 346 8.07 -32.68 -16.80
C SER A 346 6.69 -32.04 -16.93
N PHE A 347 6.58 -31.03 -17.78
CA PHE A 347 5.30 -30.53 -18.27
C PHE A 347 4.80 -31.45 -19.38
N ILE A 348 3.69 -32.15 -19.12
CA ILE A 348 2.64 -32.41 -20.10
C ILE A 348 1.49 -31.46 -19.74
#